data_AF-A0A0A9D885-F1
#
_entry.id   AF-A0A0A9D885-F1
#
_cell.length_a   1.000
_cell.length_b   1.000
_cell.length_c   1.000
_cell.angle_alpha   90.00
_cell.angle_beta   90.00
_cell.angle_gamma   90.00
#
_symmetry.space_group_name_H-M   'P 1'
#
loop_
_entity.id
_entity.type
_entity.pdbx_description
1 polymer ?
#
loop_
_entity_poly.entity_id
_entity_poly.type
_entity_poly.pdbx_seq_one_letter_code
_entity_poly.pdbx_strand_id
1 'polypeptide(L)'
;MQTAEFDVRKEAAWAIFYAASGGTHDQIKYLVSQGCIKAFCDLLSYADANVLMVGLAGLENILRAGEAEKHSGACDVNMYAQMIEDAEGLDKIEKLQAYDNNTICETATHLLKSYWSEEDNATPWLDALLSCSLDEDPMPGESGFDFG
;
A
#
# COMPACT_ATOMS: atom_id res chain seq x y z
N MET A 1 0.91 27.08 7.45
CA MET A 1 1.94 26.48 6.57
C MET A 1 2.20 25.00 6.89
N GLN A 2 1.30 24.27 7.55
CA GLN A 2 1.46 22.83 7.81
C GLN A 2 0.55 21.94 6.94
N THR A 3 -0.46 22.52 6.29
CA THR A 3 -1.41 21.80 5.44
C THR A 3 -0.76 21.35 4.13
N ALA A 4 -0.03 22.23 3.45
CA ALA A 4 0.62 21.91 2.18
C ALA A 4 1.67 20.79 2.28
N GLU A 5 2.45 20.70 3.38
CA GLU A 5 3.39 19.58 3.55
C GLU A 5 2.69 18.25 3.81
N PHE A 6 1.53 18.27 4.48
CA PHE A 6 0.76 17.07 4.76
C PHE A 6 0.10 16.53 3.49
N ASP A 7 -0.48 17.41 2.69
CA ASP A 7 -1.05 17.06 1.38
C ASP A 7 0.03 16.53 0.42
N VAL A 8 1.21 17.16 0.37
CA VAL A 8 2.32 16.70 -0.49
C VAL A 8 2.83 15.32 -0.06
N ARG A 9 2.88 15.02 1.24
CA ARG A 9 3.29 13.68 1.73
C ARG A 9 2.25 12.62 1.40
N LYS A 10 0.96 12.97 1.48
CA LYS A 10 -0.14 12.10 1.09
C LYS A 10 -0.03 11.78 -0.41
N GLU A 11 0.06 12.77 -1.27
CA GLU A 11 0.22 12.60 -2.72
C GLU A 11 1.50 11.81 -3.08
N ALA A 12 2.60 12.02 -2.35
CA ALA A 12 3.83 11.24 -2.54
C ALA A 12 3.63 9.76 -2.15
N ALA A 13 2.93 9.48 -1.05
CA ALA A 13 2.59 8.11 -0.66
C ALA A 13 1.70 7.44 -1.72
N TRP A 14 0.73 8.16 -2.27
CA TRP A 14 -0.10 7.71 -3.39
C TRP A 14 0.73 7.44 -4.65
N ALA A 15 1.64 8.33 -5.02
CA ALA A 15 2.50 8.15 -6.18
C ALA A 15 3.41 6.91 -6.05
N ILE A 16 3.99 6.69 -4.87
CA ILE A 16 4.80 5.50 -4.58
C ILE A 16 3.92 4.25 -4.62
N PHE A 17 2.70 4.31 -4.12
CA PHE A 17 1.75 3.22 -4.18
C PHE A 17 1.31 2.87 -5.61
N TYR A 18 0.97 3.85 -6.44
CA TYR A 18 0.67 3.62 -7.86
C TYR A 18 1.88 3.05 -8.61
N ALA A 19 3.10 3.51 -8.29
CA ALA A 19 4.32 2.95 -8.86
C ALA A 19 4.58 1.50 -8.40
N ALA A 20 4.28 1.16 -7.15
CA ALA A 20 4.40 -0.21 -6.63
C ALA A 20 3.29 -1.14 -7.13
N SER A 21 2.09 -0.61 -7.38
CA SER A 21 0.91 -1.35 -7.83
C SER A 21 0.90 -1.61 -9.33
N GLY A 22 1.30 -0.62 -10.15
CA GLY A 22 1.44 -0.76 -11.59
C GLY A 22 2.83 -1.22 -12.06
N GLY A 23 3.76 -1.38 -11.13
CA GLY A 23 5.16 -1.70 -11.42
C GLY A 23 5.38 -3.18 -11.74
N THR A 24 6.41 -3.47 -12.55
CA THR A 24 6.87 -4.85 -12.77
C THR A 24 7.57 -5.42 -11.53
N HIS A 25 7.69 -6.74 -11.43
CA HIS A 25 8.39 -7.41 -10.31
C HIS A 25 9.80 -6.84 -10.06
N ASP A 26 10.56 -6.54 -11.13
CA ASP A 26 11.88 -5.88 -11.03
C ASP A 26 11.82 -4.47 -10.42
N GLN A 27 10.78 -3.68 -10.74
CA GLN A 27 10.60 -2.34 -10.17
C GLN A 27 10.25 -2.42 -8.69
N ILE A 28 9.40 -3.38 -8.29
CA ILE A 28 9.06 -3.62 -6.88
C ILE A 28 10.33 -4.04 -6.11
N LYS A 29 11.14 -4.93 -6.66
CA LYS A 29 12.42 -5.36 -6.07
C LYS A 29 13.40 -4.20 -5.90
N TYR A 30 13.48 -3.31 -6.90
CA TYR A 30 14.27 -2.09 -6.80
C TYR A 30 13.76 -1.16 -5.70
N LEU A 31 12.44 -0.94 -5.61
CA LEU A 31 11.81 -0.13 -4.56
C LEU A 31 12.09 -0.70 -3.17
N VAL A 32 11.97 -2.01 -2.99
CA VAL A 32 12.33 -2.69 -1.74
C VAL A 32 13.80 -2.44 -1.39
N SER A 33 14.70 -2.54 -2.37
CA SER A 33 16.13 -2.24 -2.17
C SER A 33 16.41 -0.78 -1.81
N GLN A 34 15.51 0.16 -2.13
CA GLN A 34 15.60 1.56 -1.70
C GLN A 34 15.02 1.80 -0.29
N GLY A 35 14.57 0.76 0.41
CA GLY A 35 14.00 0.88 1.76
C GLY A 35 12.52 1.24 1.78
N CYS A 36 11.79 0.96 0.70
CA CYS A 36 10.35 1.25 0.60
C CYS A 36 9.52 0.54 1.69
N ILE A 37 9.95 -0.65 2.14
CA ILE A 37 9.32 -1.38 3.25
C ILE A 37 9.26 -0.53 4.52
N LYS A 38 10.39 0.07 4.90
CA LYS A 38 10.46 0.92 6.09
C LYS A 38 9.58 2.17 5.94
N ALA A 39 9.57 2.76 4.75
CA ALA A 39 8.69 3.90 4.46
C ALA A 39 7.21 3.53 4.65
N PHE A 40 6.75 2.40 4.12
CA PHE A 40 5.37 1.94 4.33
C PHE A 40 5.08 1.61 5.80
N CYS A 41 6.01 0.98 6.52
CA CYS A 41 5.86 0.72 7.96
C CYS A 41 5.77 2.03 8.76
N ASP A 42 6.50 3.08 8.37
CA ASP A 42 6.37 4.41 8.98
C ASP A 42 5.02 5.06 8.65
N LEU A 43 4.48 4.84 7.44
CA LEU A 43 3.12 5.29 7.07
C LEU A 43 2.03 4.66 7.96
N LEU A 44 2.22 3.40 8.40
CA LEU A 44 1.31 2.73 9.34
C LEU A 44 1.28 3.36 10.75
N SER A 45 2.20 4.30 11.04
CA SER A 45 2.25 5.01 12.32
C SER A 45 1.46 6.32 12.32
N TYR A 46 0.87 6.70 11.19
CA TYR A 46 0.05 7.92 11.07
C TYR A 46 -1.42 7.65 11.42
N ALA A 47 -2.13 8.68 11.87
CA ALA A 47 -3.55 8.58 12.22
C ALA A 47 -4.52 8.77 11.04
N ASP A 48 -4.01 9.01 9.82
CA ASP A 48 -4.87 9.24 8.65
C ASP A 48 -5.26 7.90 8.01
N ALA A 49 -6.56 7.63 7.96
CA ALA A 49 -7.09 6.38 7.42
C ALA A 49 -6.67 6.13 5.96
N ASN A 50 -6.55 7.16 5.13
CA ASN A 50 -6.13 6.99 3.74
C ASN A 50 -4.66 6.59 3.67
N VAL A 51 -3.82 7.20 4.50
CA VAL A 51 -2.38 6.90 4.55
C VAL A 51 -2.15 5.49 5.07
N LEU A 52 -2.89 5.07 6.10
CA LEU A 52 -2.87 3.70 6.62
C LEU A 52 -3.27 2.68 5.55
N MET A 53 -4.35 2.94 4.82
CA MET A 53 -4.81 2.09 3.71
C MET A 53 -3.75 1.96 2.62
N VAL A 54 -3.15 3.08 2.19
CA VAL A 54 -2.06 3.10 1.20
C VAL A 54 -0.84 2.32 1.70
N GLY A 55 -0.52 2.43 3.00
CA GLY A 55 0.55 1.68 3.64
C GLY A 55 0.33 0.18 3.60
N LEU A 56 -0.87 -0.28 4.02
CA LEU A 56 -1.26 -1.69 4.00
C LEU A 56 -1.27 -2.25 2.57
N ALA A 57 -1.82 -1.48 1.63
CA ALA A 57 -1.89 -1.81 0.21
C ALA A 57 -0.49 -1.96 -0.42
N GLY A 58 0.44 -1.06 -0.09
CA GLY A 58 1.83 -1.13 -0.54
C GLY A 58 2.57 -2.35 0.00
N LEU A 59 2.37 -2.67 1.28
CA LEU A 59 2.95 -3.88 1.90
C LEU A 59 2.39 -5.16 1.28
N GLU A 60 1.10 -5.22 0.99
CA GLU A 60 0.49 -6.36 0.30
C GLU A 60 1.13 -6.62 -1.06
N ASN A 61 1.35 -5.58 -1.87
CA ASN A 61 1.97 -5.73 -3.19
C ASN A 61 3.41 -6.27 -3.10
N ILE A 62 4.18 -5.77 -2.12
CA ILE A 62 5.54 -6.26 -1.89
C ILE A 62 5.52 -7.73 -1.48
N LEU A 63 4.64 -8.10 -0.54
CA LEU A 63 4.49 -9.48 -0.09
C LEU A 63 4.07 -10.41 -1.22
N ARG A 64 3.13 -9.99 -2.07
CA ARG A 64 2.68 -10.72 -3.27
C ARG A 64 3.83 -10.95 -4.25
N ALA A 65 4.65 -9.93 -4.50
CA ALA A 65 5.83 -10.06 -5.35
C ALA A 65 6.84 -11.06 -4.77
N GLY A 66 6.97 -11.12 -3.44
CA GLY A 66 7.78 -12.12 -2.74
C GLY A 66 7.26 -13.52 -2.87
N GLU A 67 5.95 -13.71 -2.82
CA GLU A 67 5.33 -15.04 -2.98
C GLU A 67 5.50 -15.55 -4.42
N ALA A 68 5.42 -14.65 -5.42
CA ALA A 68 5.72 -14.97 -6.81
C ALA A 68 7.20 -15.38 -7.01
N GLU A 69 8.14 -14.71 -6.34
CA GLU A 69 9.57 -15.10 -6.35
C GLU A 69 9.82 -16.40 -5.58
N LYS A 70 9.12 -16.63 -4.47
CA LYS A 70 9.16 -17.91 -3.71
C LYS A 70 8.75 -19.07 -4.61
N HIS A 71 7.67 -18.91 -5.39
CA HIS A 71 7.21 -19.92 -6.36
C HIS A 71 8.22 -20.18 -7.50
N SER A 72 9.15 -19.25 -7.75
CA SER A 72 10.21 -19.40 -8.76
C SER A 72 11.42 -20.23 -8.27
N GLY A 73 11.40 -20.74 -7.03
CA GLY A 73 12.31 -21.79 -6.55
C GLY A 73 13.59 -21.31 -5.86
N ALA A 74 13.66 -20.05 -5.41
CA ALA A 74 14.84 -19.49 -4.75
C ALA A 74 14.87 -19.72 -3.22
N CYS A 75 13.71 -19.86 -2.56
CA CYS A 75 13.58 -20.05 -1.12
C CYS A 75 12.16 -20.54 -0.78
N ASP A 76 11.95 -21.29 0.30
CA ASP A 76 10.63 -21.69 0.82
C ASP A 76 9.96 -20.58 1.66
N VAL A 77 10.68 -19.49 1.93
CA VAL A 77 10.24 -18.41 2.83
C VAL A 77 10.20 -17.09 2.06
N ASN A 78 9.15 -16.30 2.26
CA ASN A 78 9.01 -14.98 1.66
C ASN A 78 9.97 -13.99 2.33
N MET A 79 11.07 -13.63 1.66
CA MET A 79 12.10 -12.75 2.22
C MET A 79 11.56 -11.36 2.55
N TYR A 80 10.54 -10.88 1.83
CA TYR A 80 9.96 -9.57 2.10
C TYR A 80 9.09 -9.57 3.36
N ALA A 81 8.44 -10.69 3.69
CA ALA A 81 7.72 -10.84 4.96
C ALA A 81 8.68 -10.67 6.14
N GLN A 82 9.84 -11.32 6.08
CA GLN A 82 10.88 -11.20 7.11
C GLN A 82 11.41 -9.77 7.23
N MET A 83 11.60 -9.07 6.11
CA MET A 83 12.01 -7.65 6.12
C MET A 83 10.95 -6.73 6.75
N ILE A 84 9.67 -7.05 6.63
CA ILE A 84 8.58 -6.29 7.26
C ILE A 84 8.59 -6.50 8.78
N GLU A 85 8.85 -7.72 9.24
CA GLU A 85 9.01 -8.02 10.67
C GLU A 85 10.19 -7.25 11.26
N ASP A 86 11.35 -7.26 10.59
CA ASP A 86 12.54 -6.51 11.00
C ASP A 86 12.31 -4.99 11.03
N ALA A 87 11.36 -4.49 10.25
CA ALA A 87 10.98 -3.08 10.19
C ALA A 87 9.87 -2.69 11.18
N GLU A 88 9.54 -3.56 12.15
CA GLU A 88 8.45 -3.38 13.12
C GLU A 88 7.08 -3.21 12.44
N GLY A 89 6.94 -3.67 11.20
CA GLY A 89 5.71 -3.56 10.43
C GLY A 89 4.60 -4.45 10.98
N LEU A 90 4.95 -5.66 11.43
CA LEU A 90 4.00 -6.63 11.96
C LEU A 90 3.24 -6.09 13.18
N ASP A 91 3.97 -5.56 14.16
CA ASP A 91 3.41 -4.97 15.39
C ASP A 91 2.47 -3.79 15.08
N LYS A 92 2.81 -2.99 14.05
CA LYS A 92 1.95 -1.90 13.57
C LYS A 92 0.67 -2.42 12.90
N ILE A 93 0.76 -3.47 12.07
CA ILE A 93 -0.42 -4.09 11.43
C ILE A 93 -1.34 -4.71 12.47
N GLU A 94 -0.80 -5.36 13.50
CA GLU A 94 -1.59 -5.90 14.62
C GLU A 94 -2.34 -4.79 15.38
N LYS A 95 -1.69 -3.66 15.64
CA LYS A 95 -2.35 -2.50 16.25
C LYS A 95 -3.51 -1.96 15.40
N LEU A 96 -3.42 -2.05 14.08
CA LEU A 96 -4.46 -1.61 13.16
C LEU A 96 -5.72 -2.49 13.20
N GLN A 97 -5.65 -3.71 13.74
CA GLN A 97 -6.86 -4.51 14.01
C GLN A 97 -7.78 -3.87 15.05
N ALA A 98 -7.26 -3.01 15.92
CA ALA A 98 -8.05 -2.29 16.91
C ALA A 98 -8.41 -0.86 16.46
N TYR A 99 -8.24 -0.53 15.17
CA TYR A 99 -8.50 0.79 14.64
C TYR A 99 -10.01 1.06 14.46
N ASP A 100 -10.43 2.31 14.62
CA ASP A 100 -11.85 2.70 14.54
C ASP A 100 -12.49 2.48 13.16
N ASN A 101 -11.67 2.33 12.11
CA ASN A 101 -12.15 2.10 10.74
C ASN A 101 -12.22 0.59 10.45
N ASN A 102 -13.44 0.10 10.23
CA ASN A 102 -13.69 -1.31 9.97
C ASN A 102 -12.93 -1.83 8.73
N THR A 103 -12.82 -1.04 7.67
CA THR A 103 -12.07 -1.42 6.46
C THR A 103 -10.59 -1.65 6.76
N ILE A 104 -9.97 -0.76 7.55
CA ILE A 104 -8.55 -0.89 7.93
C ILE A 104 -8.33 -2.13 8.79
N CYS A 105 -9.19 -2.35 9.78
CA CYS A 105 -9.14 -3.53 10.65
C CYS A 105 -9.29 -4.83 9.84
N GLU A 106 -10.27 -4.90 8.95
CA GLU A 106 -10.52 -6.06 8.09
C GLU A 106 -9.34 -6.31 7.15
N THR A 107 -8.81 -5.27 6.52
CA THR A 107 -7.62 -5.36 5.66
C THR A 107 -6.39 -5.83 6.44
N ALA A 108 -6.10 -5.24 7.61
CA ALA A 108 -4.96 -5.64 8.44
C ALA A 108 -5.07 -7.11 8.87
N THR A 109 -6.27 -7.54 9.26
CA THR A 109 -6.55 -8.94 9.63
C THR A 109 -6.39 -9.88 8.43
N HIS A 110 -6.88 -9.48 7.26
CA HIS A 110 -6.77 -10.27 6.03
C HIS A 110 -5.32 -10.41 5.57
N LEU A 111 -4.53 -9.33 5.69
CA LEU A 111 -3.09 -9.33 5.36
C LEU A 111 -2.31 -10.29 6.26
N LEU A 112 -2.54 -10.22 7.57
CA LEU A 112 -1.91 -11.14 8.54
C LEU A 112 -2.30 -12.59 8.28
N LYS A 113 -3.57 -12.85 7.95
CA LYS A 113 -4.01 -14.20 7.61
C LYS A 113 -3.43 -14.72 6.29
N SER A 114 -3.28 -13.86 5.29
CA SER A 114 -2.82 -14.29 3.96
C SER A 114 -1.33 -14.58 3.91
N TYR A 115 -0.50 -13.85 4.66
CA TYR A 115 0.96 -13.98 4.58
C TYR A 115 1.61 -14.57 5.84
N TRP A 116 0.94 -14.47 6.99
CA TRP A 116 1.41 -15.03 8.26
C TRP A 116 0.54 -16.18 8.79
N SER A 117 -0.57 -16.53 8.11
CA SER A 117 -1.32 -17.77 8.38
C SER A 117 -1.42 -18.65 7.12
N GLU A 118 -1.55 -19.96 7.30
CA GLU A 118 -1.40 -20.97 6.23
C GLU A 118 -2.62 -21.09 5.27
N GLU A 119 -3.59 -20.17 5.30
CA GLU A 119 -4.80 -20.24 4.46
C GLU A 119 -4.82 -19.17 3.36
N ASP A 120 -4.54 -19.66 2.15
CA ASP A 120 -4.40 -18.97 0.87
C ASP A 120 -5.77 -18.51 0.32
N ASN A 121 -6.04 -17.19 0.32
CA ASN A 121 -6.85 -16.52 -0.72
C ASN A 121 -6.76 -14.99 -0.63
N ALA A 122 -5.85 -14.39 -1.39
CA ALA A 122 -5.80 -12.94 -1.58
C ALA A 122 -6.73 -12.52 -2.73
N THR A 123 -7.99 -12.17 -2.42
CA THR A 123 -8.80 -11.36 -3.33
C THR A 123 -8.32 -9.90 -3.27
N PRO A 124 -7.95 -9.27 -4.41
CA PRO A 124 -7.35 -7.94 -4.43
C PRO A 124 -8.42 -6.87 -4.15
N TRP A 125 -8.60 -6.53 -2.87
CA TRP A 125 -9.30 -5.31 -2.45
C TRP A 125 -8.60 -4.03 -2.95
N LEU A 126 -7.35 -4.14 -3.42
CA LEU A 126 -6.60 -3.11 -4.14
C LEU A 126 -7.36 -2.54 -5.33
N ASP A 127 -8.13 -3.37 -6.04
CA ASP A 127 -8.96 -2.98 -7.17
C ASP A 127 -10.12 -2.07 -6.70
N ALA A 128 -10.67 -2.37 -5.52
CA ALA A 128 -11.71 -1.56 -4.89
C ALA A 128 -11.16 -0.19 -4.41
N LEU A 129 -9.94 -0.16 -3.85
CA LEU A 129 -9.24 1.07 -3.47
C LEU A 129 -8.98 2.00 -4.66
N LEU A 130 -8.57 1.42 -5.80
CA LEU A 130 -8.39 2.18 -7.05
C LEU A 130 -9.71 2.78 -7.53
N SER A 131 -10.82 2.05 -7.38
CA SER A 131 -12.13 2.55 -7.79
C SER A 131 -12.66 3.67 -6.88
N CYS A 132 -12.31 3.67 -5.59
CA CYS A 132 -12.74 4.70 -4.63
C CYS A 132 -11.97 6.03 -4.75
N SER A 133 -10.81 6.05 -5.42
CA SER A 133 -9.92 7.23 -5.46
C SER A 133 -9.98 7.99 -6.79
N LEU A 134 -10.79 7.52 -7.74
CA LEU A 134 -11.06 8.17 -9.02
C LEU A 134 -12.38 8.96 -9.00
N ASP A 135 -12.71 9.60 -7.88
CA ASP A 135 -13.52 10.82 -7.96
C ASP A 135 -12.60 11.93 -8.49
N GLU A 136 -12.26 11.86 -9.79
CA GLU A 136 -11.75 13.02 -10.50
C GLU A 136 -12.83 14.10 -10.39
N ASP A 137 -12.56 15.13 -9.59
CA ASP A 137 -13.29 16.39 -9.67
C ASP A 137 -13.44 16.76 -11.16
N PRO A 138 -14.67 16.98 -11.67
CA PRO A 138 -14.86 17.35 -13.06
C PRO A 138 -14.08 18.64 -13.30
N MET A 139 -13.08 18.58 -14.19
CA MET A 139 -12.32 19.74 -14.67
C MET A 139 -13.31 20.89 -14.89
N PRO A 140 -13.18 22.02 -14.17
CA PRO A 140 -14.10 23.13 -14.34
C PRO A 140 -13.91 23.71 -15.75
N GLY A 141 -14.88 23.42 -16.60
CA GLY A 141 -15.29 24.18 -17.77
C GLY A 141 -14.16 24.70 -18.65
N GLU A 142 -13.91 24.01 -19.75
CA GLU A 142 -13.51 24.69 -20.98
C GLU A 142 -14.68 25.58 -21.42
N SER A 143 -14.79 26.74 -20.77
CA SER A 143 -15.51 27.89 -21.30
C SER A 143 -14.77 28.30 -22.57
N GLY A 144 -15.26 27.78 -23.70
CA GLY A 144 -14.84 28.20 -25.03
C GLY A 144 -14.99 29.72 -25.11
N PHE A 145 -13.85 30.40 -25.04
CA PHE A 145 -13.73 31.80 -25.44
C PHE A 145 -14.01 31.87 -26.93
N ASP A 146 -15.12 32.52 -27.25
CA ASP A 146 -15.52 32.95 -28.59
C ASP A 146 -14.51 33.98 -29.11
N PHE A 147 -13.85 33.65 -30.22
CA PHE A 147 -13.17 34.60 -31.08
C PHE A 147 -13.39 34.16 -32.54
N GLY A 148 -14.46 34.69 -33.15
CA GLY A 148 -14.70 34.54 -34.59
C GLY A 148 -16.06 35.06 -35.04
#